data_AF-A0A8T2MQF1-F1
#
_entry.id   AF-A0A8T2MQF1-F1
#
_cell.length_a   1.000
_cell.length_b   1.000
_cell.length_c   1.000
_cell.angle_alpha   90.00
_cell.angle_beta   90.00
_cell.angle_gamma   90.00
#
_symmetry.space_group_name_H-M   'P 1'
#
loop_
_entity.id
_entity.type
_entity.pdbx_description
1 polymer ?
#
loop_
_entity_poly.entity_id
_entity_poly.type
_entity_poly.pdbx_seq_one_letter_code
_entity_poly.pdbx_strand_id
1 'polypeptide(L)'
;MLEFTRAHLPNHLTSLAHRYGNIYRLHCGNTSDIVSGGGRSISLGDYSEEWRTHRRLTHSALQRCSLQSLHSAIQKQALHLRQVLLDYNETPVDLSEDFTVASSNVITTLVFGKEYDKSSPELQRLHGCLNEIVSLWGSSWISALDSYPLLRDEGTGGVVTASLLQTVDQPLGETERVMLTETHVHMATVDLLIGGTETTAAWLCWTVAFLLHRPERFLDGGGASTRALLPFGGGARLCLGESIAKMELFLFTAYLLRDFQFLPSGNKESLPDLTGVAIKNKGNLEDLV
;
A
#
# COMPACT_ATOMS: atom_id res chain seq x y z
N MET A 1 20.57 16.06 9.17
CA MET A 1 19.88 16.55 7.95
C MET A 1 20.16 15.70 6.73
N LEU A 2 21.42 15.39 6.39
CA LEU A 2 21.82 14.48 5.29
C LEU A 2 21.47 12.99 5.49
N GLU A 3 20.76 12.63 6.57
CA GLU A 3 20.50 11.22 6.90
C GLU A 3 19.25 10.68 6.19
N PHE A 4 18.25 11.52 5.94
CA PHE A 4 17.00 11.13 5.27
C PHE A 4 17.14 10.92 3.75
N THR A 5 18.19 11.48 3.14
CA THR A 5 18.51 11.28 1.73
C THR A 5 19.37 10.04 1.49
N ARG A 6 19.69 9.27 2.55
CA ARG A 6 20.48 8.03 2.40
C ARG A 6 19.61 6.92 1.84
N ALA A 7 20.15 6.21 0.85
CA ALA A 7 19.59 4.95 0.40
C ALA A 7 19.46 3.97 1.59
N HIS A 8 18.38 3.18 1.61
CA HIS A 8 18.08 2.23 2.67
C HIS A 8 18.00 2.86 4.07
N LEU A 9 17.30 3.99 4.18
CA LEU A 9 17.09 4.73 5.43
C LEU A 9 16.75 3.83 6.64
N PRO A 10 15.83 2.84 6.58
CA PRO A 10 15.54 1.98 7.73
C PRO A 10 16.77 1.19 8.25
N ASN A 11 17.66 0.75 7.37
CA ASN A 11 18.90 0.07 7.75
C ASN A 11 19.87 1.03 8.44
N HIS A 12 19.98 2.25 7.90
CA HIS A 12 20.76 3.32 8.50
C HIS A 12 20.21 3.68 9.89
N LEU A 13 18.90 3.81 10.05
CA LEU A 13 18.24 4.06 11.33
C LEU A 13 18.46 2.91 12.34
N THR A 14 18.47 1.66 11.88
CA THR A 14 18.80 0.51 12.73
C THR A 14 20.26 0.56 13.20
N SER A 15 21.18 0.97 12.31
CA SER A 15 22.60 1.19 12.66
C SER A 15 22.78 2.30 13.70
N LEU A 16 21.99 3.38 13.61
CA LEU A 16 21.98 4.44 14.63
C LEU A 16 21.44 3.93 15.97
N ALA A 17 20.44 3.06 15.98
CA ALA A 17 19.89 2.48 17.21
C ALA A 17 20.95 1.69 17.99
N HIS A 18 21.85 0.98 17.29
CA HIS A 18 22.99 0.31 17.92
C HIS A 18 23.97 1.29 18.59
N ARG A 19 24.03 2.53 18.12
CA ARG A 19 24.96 3.56 18.64
C ARG A 19 24.34 4.42 19.73
N TYR A 20 23.06 4.77 19.63
CA TYR A 20 22.40 5.75 20.49
C TYR A 20 21.29 5.15 21.37
N GLY A 21 21.07 3.84 21.28
CA GLY A 21 19.99 3.13 21.96
C GLY A 21 18.71 3.07 21.13
N ASN A 22 17.75 2.27 21.61
CA ASN A 22 16.52 1.96 20.87
C ASN A 22 15.56 3.14 20.69
N ILE A 23 15.78 4.25 21.40
CA ILE A 23 14.99 5.49 21.27
C ILE A 23 15.99 6.63 21.14
N TYR A 24 15.96 7.31 19.99
CA TYR A 24 16.79 8.48 19.72
C TYR A 24 15.97 9.52 18.94
N ARG A 25 16.36 10.79 19.08
CA ARG A 25 15.64 11.91 18.46
C ARG A 25 16.23 12.21 17.09
N LEU A 26 15.38 12.24 16.08
CA LEU A 26 15.68 12.80 14.77
C LEU A 26 14.79 14.03 14.54
N HIS A 27 15.33 15.04 13.88
CA HIS A 27 14.56 16.18 13.43
C HIS A 27 14.03 15.91 12.03
N CYS A 28 12.75 15.53 11.96
CA CYS A 28 11.90 15.58 10.77
C CYS A 28 11.04 16.85 10.86
N GLY A 29 10.47 17.34 9.76
CA GLY A 29 9.46 18.40 9.86
C GLY A 29 8.15 18.11 9.13
N ASN A 30 7.31 19.14 8.94
CA ASN A 30 5.83 19.01 9.03
C ASN A 30 5.00 19.45 7.78
N THR A 31 5.05 18.77 6.64
CA THR A 31 4.19 18.97 5.43
C THR A 31 2.99 18.02 5.38
N SER A 32 2.79 17.20 6.43
CA SER A 32 1.64 16.32 6.58
C SER A 32 0.29 17.03 6.40
N ASP A 33 0.20 18.32 6.70
CA ASP A 33 -1.05 19.09 6.67
C ASP A 33 -1.54 19.45 5.26
N ILE A 34 -0.62 19.62 4.30
CA ILE A 34 -0.95 20.05 2.92
C ILE A 34 -1.57 18.90 2.12
N VAL A 35 -1.05 17.69 2.29
CA VAL A 35 -1.46 16.50 1.52
C VAL A 35 -2.67 15.80 2.15
N SER A 36 -2.98 16.09 3.42
CA SER A 36 -4.07 15.48 4.18
C SER A 36 -5.43 16.18 4.03
N GLY A 37 -5.58 17.11 3.07
CA GLY A 37 -6.80 17.90 2.92
C GLY A 37 -7.07 18.80 4.14
N GLY A 38 -6.01 19.34 4.74
CA GLY A 38 -6.05 20.12 5.98
C GLY A 38 -6.13 19.26 7.25
N GLY A 39 -5.39 18.14 7.30
CA GLY A 39 -5.33 17.25 8.48
C GLY A 39 -6.39 16.14 8.52
N ARG A 40 -7.19 15.97 7.47
CA ARG A 40 -8.39 15.10 7.44
C ARG A 40 -8.16 13.69 6.88
N SER A 41 -6.95 13.39 6.40
CA SER A 41 -6.51 12.03 6.07
C SER A 41 -6.48 11.14 7.31
N ILE A 42 -6.85 9.87 7.17
CA ILE A 42 -6.72 8.84 8.20
C ILE A 42 -5.25 8.51 8.45
N SER A 43 -4.44 8.47 7.40
CA SER A 43 -3.03 8.07 7.48
C SER A 43 -2.17 9.17 8.12
N LEU A 44 -2.37 10.42 7.70
CA LEU A 44 -1.51 11.55 8.07
C LEU A 44 -2.13 12.53 9.08
N GLY A 45 -3.44 12.48 9.32
CA GLY A 45 -4.13 13.43 10.21
C GLY A 45 -3.72 13.27 11.68
N ASP A 46 -3.72 14.39 12.41
CA ASP A 46 -3.40 14.43 13.83
C ASP A 46 -4.37 13.59 14.68
N TYR A 47 -3.89 13.13 15.83
CA TYR A 47 -4.73 12.36 16.75
C TYR A 47 -5.72 13.30 17.47
N SER A 48 -6.97 13.33 17.01
CA SER A 48 -8.05 14.15 17.56
C SER A 48 -9.35 13.35 17.71
N GLU A 49 -10.39 13.93 18.35
CA GLU A 49 -11.72 13.32 18.36
C GLU A 49 -12.34 13.20 16.96
N GLU A 50 -12.07 14.18 16.10
CA GLU A 50 -12.42 14.16 14.68
C GLU A 50 -11.77 12.97 13.97
N TRP A 51 -10.45 12.82 14.10
CA TRP A 51 -9.72 11.71 13.51
C TRP A 51 -10.19 10.35 14.04
N ARG A 52 -10.45 10.21 15.36
CA ARG A 52 -10.98 8.97 15.94
C ARG A 52 -12.35 8.62 15.35
N THR A 53 -13.21 9.63 15.16
CA THR A 53 -14.55 9.44 14.60
C THR A 53 -14.48 9.09 13.12
N HIS A 54 -13.65 9.81 12.36
CA HIS A 54 -13.36 9.52 10.96
C HIS A 54 -12.84 8.09 10.78
N ARG A 55 -11.81 7.70 11.54
CA ARG A 55 -11.23 6.37 11.49
C ARG A 55 -12.20 5.26 11.86
N ARG A 56 -13.01 5.45 12.91
CA ARG A 56 -14.06 4.48 13.29
C ARG A 56 -15.10 4.32 12.19
N LEU A 57 -15.51 5.41 11.55
CA LEU A 57 -16.45 5.37 10.44
C LEU A 57 -15.88 4.57 9.28
N THR A 58 -14.66 4.91 8.82
CA THR A 58 -14.02 4.23 7.69
C THR A 58 -13.79 2.75 7.99
N HIS A 59 -13.28 2.41 9.18
CA HIS A 59 -13.12 1.01 9.58
C HIS A 59 -14.47 0.28 9.60
N SER A 60 -15.52 0.89 10.15
CA SER A 60 -16.86 0.27 10.18
C SER A 60 -17.44 0.08 8.78
N ALA A 61 -17.19 1.01 7.86
CA ALA A 61 -17.59 0.89 6.46
C ALA A 61 -16.89 -0.31 5.79
N LEU A 62 -15.57 -0.43 5.96
CA LEU A 62 -14.81 -1.59 5.46
C LEU A 62 -15.35 -2.91 6.03
N GLN A 63 -15.61 -2.98 7.33
CA GLN A 63 -16.14 -4.18 7.99
C GLN A 63 -17.59 -4.51 7.58
N ARG A 64 -18.42 -3.52 7.26
CA ARG A 64 -19.78 -3.78 6.75
C ARG A 64 -19.78 -4.33 5.34
N CYS A 65 -18.78 -3.97 4.53
CA CYS A 65 -18.54 -4.58 3.24
C CYS A 65 -17.89 -5.99 3.34
N SER A 66 -17.58 -6.52 4.54
CA SER A 66 -16.47 -7.49 4.69
C SER A 66 -16.77 -8.99 4.82
N LEU A 67 -18.01 -9.50 4.87
CA LEU A 67 -18.17 -10.95 5.16
C LEU A 67 -18.50 -11.84 3.96
N GLN A 68 -19.46 -11.48 3.11
CA GLN A 68 -19.75 -12.29 1.91
C GLN A 68 -19.21 -11.67 0.61
N SER A 69 -19.16 -10.35 0.51
CA SER A 69 -18.64 -9.61 -0.66
C SER A 69 -17.11 -9.54 -0.70
N LEU A 70 -16.42 -9.46 0.44
CA LEU A 70 -14.95 -9.32 0.46
C LEU A 70 -14.24 -10.61 0.06
N HIS A 71 -14.60 -11.74 0.65
CA HIS A 71 -14.02 -13.03 0.27
C HIS A 71 -14.26 -13.33 -1.21
N SER A 72 -15.48 -13.11 -1.70
CA SER A 72 -15.82 -13.34 -3.11
C SER A 72 -15.08 -12.38 -4.05
N ALA A 73 -14.93 -11.10 -3.69
CA ALA A 73 -14.14 -10.14 -4.48
C ALA A 73 -12.66 -10.55 -4.56
N ILE A 74 -12.03 -10.86 -3.43
CA ILE A 74 -10.62 -11.27 -3.40
C ILE A 74 -10.44 -12.59 -4.15
N GLN A 75 -11.30 -13.58 -3.90
CA GLN A 75 -11.24 -14.87 -4.58
C GLN A 75 -11.41 -14.71 -6.10
N LYS A 76 -12.33 -13.84 -6.54
CA LYS A 76 -12.52 -13.52 -7.96
C LYS A 76 -11.24 -12.96 -8.56
N GLN A 77 -10.60 -11.99 -7.90
CA GLN A 77 -9.33 -11.42 -8.39
C GLN A 77 -8.19 -12.44 -8.36
N ALA A 78 -8.14 -13.33 -7.37
CA ALA A 78 -7.14 -14.41 -7.32
C ALA A 78 -7.31 -15.41 -8.47
N LEU A 79 -8.56 -15.77 -8.80
CA LEU A 79 -8.87 -16.62 -9.95
C LEU A 79 -8.58 -15.94 -11.29
N HIS A 80 -8.83 -14.62 -11.39
CA HIS A 80 -8.49 -13.85 -12.58
C HIS A 80 -6.97 -13.76 -12.77
N LEU A 81 -6.22 -13.40 -11.72
CA LEU A 81 -4.76 -13.40 -11.75
C LEU A 81 -4.21 -14.77 -12.14
N ARG A 82 -4.74 -15.86 -11.57
CA ARG A 82 -4.40 -17.23 -11.99
C ARG A 82 -4.59 -17.42 -13.50
N GLN A 83 -5.69 -16.96 -14.08
CA GLN A 83 -5.92 -17.09 -15.52
C GLN A 83 -4.87 -16.32 -16.32
N VAL A 84 -4.58 -15.07 -15.93
CA VAL A 84 -3.51 -14.26 -16.55
C VAL A 84 -2.17 -15.00 -16.54
N LEU A 85 -1.81 -15.63 -15.42
CA LEU A 85 -0.58 -16.38 -15.31
C LEU A 85 -0.54 -17.65 -16.16
N LEU A 86 -1.69 -18.32 -16.36
CA LEU A 86 -1.80 -19.45 -17.27
C LEU A 86 -1.59 -19.02 -18.72
N ASP A 87 -2.09 -17.85 -19.09
CA ASP A 87 -2.01 -17.31 -20.45
C ASP A 87 -0.58 -16.92 -20.85
N TYR A 88 0.34 -16.75 -19.89
CA TYR A 88 1.76 -16.52 -20.16
C TYR A 88 2.51 -17.75 -20.70
N ASN A 89 1.92 -18.95 -20.65
CA ASN A 89 2.44 -20.17 -21.28
C ASN A 89 3.94 -20.42 -21.04
N GLU A 90 4.36 -20.37 -19.76
CA GLU A 90 5.73 -20.63 -19.30
C GLU A 90 6.81 -19.66 -19.80
N THR A 91 6.41 -18.50 -20.34
CA THR A 91 7.36 -17.46 -20.71
C THR A 91 7.91 -16.72 -19.47
N PRO A 92 9.18 -16.26 -19.47
CA PRO A 92 9.69 -15.39 -18.42
C PRO A 92 8.95 -14.04 -18.44
N VAL A 93 8.38 -13.65 -17.29
CA VAL A 93 7.55 -12.44 -17.15
C VAL A 93 7.87 -11.68 -15.88
N ASP A 94 7.61 -10.38 -15.87
CA ASP A 94 7.60 -9.57 -14.65
C ASP A 94 6.15 -9.47 -14.13
N LEU A 95 5.94 -9.92 -12.90
CA LEU A 95 4.62 -10.01 -12.26
C LEU A 95 4.21 -8.74 -11.50
N SER A 96 5.08 -7.74 -11.43
CA SER A 96 4.85 -6.55 -10.61
C SER A 96 3.59 -5.80 -11.01
N GLU A 97 3.35 -5.66 -12.32
CA GLU A 97 2.14 -5.00 -12.84
C GLU A 97 0.89 -5.86 -12.61
N ASP A 98 0.98 -7.19 -12.76
CA ASP A 98 -0.17 -8.09 -12.57
C ASP A 98 -0.63 -8.13 -11.11
N PHE A 99 0.30 -8.11 -10.16
CA PHE A 99 -0.02 -7.98 -8.74
C PHE A 99 -0.60 -6.61 -8.39
N THR A 100 -0.12 -5.55 -9.03
CA THR A 100 -0.67 -4.19 -8.86
C THR A 100 -2.11 -4.12 -9.36
N VAL A 101 -2.39 -4.65 -10.55
CA VAL A 101 -3.75 -4.72 -11.12
C VAL A 101 -4.68 -5.55 -10.24
N ALA A 102 -4.24 -6.74 -9.81
CA ALA A 102 -5.05 -7.63 -8.98
C ALA A 102 -5.42 -6.97 -7.64
N SER A 103 -4.44 -6.35 -6.96
CA SER A 103 -4.67 -5.66 -5.68
C SER A 103 -5.51 -4.39 -5.85
N SER A 104 -5.27 -3.60 -6.90
CA SER A 104 -6.11 -2.45 -7.22
C SER A 104 -7.55 -2.84 -7.45
N ASN A 105 -7.80 -3.90 -8.21
CA ASN A 105 -9.16 -4.36 -8.47
C ASN A 105 -9.87 -4.83 -7.20
N VAL A 106 -9.17 -5.41 -6.23
CA VAL A 106 -9.76 -5.69 -4.91
C VAL A 106 -10.23 -4.40 -4.28
N ILE A 107 -9.35 -3.40 -4.13
CA ILE A 107 -9.71 -2.18 -3.41
C ILE A 107 -10.72 -1.30 -4.18
N THR A 108 -10.64 -1.20 -5.51
CA THR A 108 -11.62 -0.46 -6.32
C THR A 108 -12.98 -1.15 -6.34
N THR A 109 -13.03 -2.48 -6.24
CA THR A 109 -14.30 -3.20 -6.08
C THR A 109 -14.94 -2.88 -4.74
N LEU A 110 -14.14 -2.83 -3.67
CA LEU A 110 -14.65 -2.54 -2.33
C LEU A 110 -15.08 -1.07 -2.17
N VAL A 111 -14.37 -0.15 -2.80
CA VAL A 111 -14.60 1.30 -2.66
C VAL A 111 -15.64 1.79 -3.67
N PHE A 112 -15.58 1.32 -4.92
CA PHE A 112 -16.40 1.84 -6.03
C PHE A 112 -17.32 0.81 -6.67
N GLY A 113 -17.22 -0.48 -6.32
CA GLY A 113 -17.93 -1.55 -7.01
C GLY A 113 -17.46 -1.76 -8.45
N LYS A 114 -16.21 -1.40 -8.78
CA LYS A 114 -15.66 -1.47 -10.14
C LYS A 114 -14.37 -2.26 -10.20
N GLU A 115 -14.24 -3.01 -11.29
CA GLU A 115 -13.05 -3.77 -11.69
C GLU A 115 -12.57 -3.24 -13.05
N TYR A 116 -11.27 -3.35 -13.28
CA TYR A 116 -10.63 -2.82 -14.48
C TYR A 116 -9.66 -3.84 -15.06
N ASP A 117 -9.59 -3.90 -16.39
CA ASP A 117 -8.56 -4.67 -17.07
C ASP A 117 -7.22 -3.94 -17.02
N LYS A 118 -6.12 -4.70 -17.17
CA LYS A 118 -4.75 -4.15 -17.24
C LYS A 118 -4.59 -3.06 -18.32
N SER A 119 -5.30 -3.19 -19.43
CA SER A 119 -5.30 -2.21 -20.52
C SER A 119 -6.27 -1.04 -20.32
N SER A 120 -6.97 -0.95 -19.18
CA SER A 120 -7.94 0.11 -18.94
C SER A 120 -7.24 1.47 -18.81
N PRO A 121 -7.61 2.46 -19.65
CA PRO A 121 -7.07 3.80 -19.52
C PRO A 121 -7.56 4.51 -18.25
N GLU A 122 -8.68 4.08 -17.66
CA GLU A 122 -9.15 4.57 -16.35
C GLU A 122 -8.23 4.09 -15.23
N LEU A 123 -7.87 2.80 -15.22
CA LEU A 123 -6.97 2.24 -14.21
C LEU A 123 -5.58 2.85 -14.32
N GLN A 124 -5.04 2.97 -15.53
CA GLN A 124 -3.74 3.60 -15.77
C GLN A 124 -3.71 5.06 -15.31
N ARG A 125 -4.79 5.83 -15.56
CA ARG A 125 -4.91 7.19 -15.04
C ARG A 125 -4.98 7.22 -13.52
N LEU A 126 -5.74 6.30 -12.91
CA LEU A 126 -5.82 6.19 -11.46
C LEU A 126 -4.45 5.89 -10.85
N HIS A 127 -3.73 4.87 -11.34
CA HIS A 127 -2.37 4.56 -10.91
C HIS A 127 -1.41 5.73 -11.14
N GLY A 128 -1.49 6.39 -12.30
CA GLY A 128 -0.69 7.58 -12.59
C GLY A 128 -0.88 8.67 -11.52
N CYS A 129 -2.13 9.00 -11.18
CA CYS A 129 -2.44 9.96 -10.14
C CYS A 129 -1.96 9.51 -8.74
N LEU A 130 -2.17 8.24 -8.37
CA LEU A 130 -1.74 7.72 -7.08
C LEU A 130 -0.20 7.73 -6.96
N ASN A 131 0.51 7.31 -7.99
CA ASN A 131 1.97 7.34 -8.07
C ASN A 131 2.52 8.77 -8.03
N GLU A 132 1.87 9.73 -8.69
CA GLU A 132 2.23 11.14 -8.58
C GLU A 132 2.11 11.63 -7.12
N ILE A 133 1.01 11.28 -6.43
CA ILE A 133 0.83 11.63 -5.01
C ILE A 133 1.95 11.02 -4.14
N VAL A 134 2.25 9.73 -4.32
CA VAL A 134 3.29 9.02 -3.55
C VAL A 134 4.69 9.54 -3.87
N SER A 135 5.00 9.79 -5.14
CA SER A 135 6.31 10.29 -5.57
C SER A 135 6.57 11.73 -5.12
N LEU A 136 5.55 12.59 -5.16
CA LEU A 136 5.62 13.92 -4.58
C LEU A 136 5.91 13.81 -3.08
N TRP A 137 5.19 12.96 -2.36
CA TRP A 137 5.41 12.75 -0.92
C TRP A 137 6.82 12.23 -0.60
N GLY A 138 7.34 11.27 -1.37
CA GLY A 138 8.69 10.73 -1.22
C GLY A 138 9.81 11.64 -1.74
N SER A 139 9.49 12.80 -2.32
CA SER A 139 10.49 13.67 -2.93
C SER A 139 11.38 14.33 -1.88
N SER A 140 12.69 14.39 -2.17
CA SER A 140 13.67 15.02 -1.29
C SER A 140 13.40 16.52 -1.08
N TRP A 141 12.70 17.17 -2.01
CA TRP A 141 12.30 18.58 -1.90
C TRP A 141 11.15 18.77 -0.90
N ILE A 142 10.12 17.93 -0.93
CA ILE A 142 9.05 17.97 0.08
C ILE A 142 9.58 17.59 1.47
N SER A 143 10.46 16.58 1.56
CA SER A 143 11.19 16.23 2.79
C SER A 143 12.14 17.35 3.29
N ALA A 144 12.59 18.24 2.39
CA ALA A 144 13.37 19.42 2.76
C ALA A 144 12.48 20.57 3.24
N LEU A 145 11.34 20.82 2.59
CA LEU A 145 10.32 21.77 3.06
C LEU A 145 9.73 21.36 4.42
N ASP A 146 9.69 20.06 4.70
CA ASP A 146 9.46 19.53 6.04
C ASP A 146 10.48 20.04 7.02
N SER A 147 11.74 19.69 6.77
CA SER A 147 12.85 19.92 7.69
C SER A 147 13.18 21.40 7.91
N TYR A 148 12.78 22.28 6.98
CA TYR A 148 13.05 23.72 7.02
C TYR A 148 11.78 24.55 6.72
N PRO A 149 10.93 24.79 7.72
CA PRO A 149 9.69 25.56 7.56
C PRO A 149 9.90 26.99 7.02
N LEU A 150 11.09 27.57 7.22
CA LEU A 150 11.48 28.91 6.75
C LEU A 150 11.60 29.01 5.21
N LEU A 151 11.70 27.88 4.50
CA LEU A 151 11.72 27.84 3.04
C LEU A 151 10.31 27.79 2.43
N ARG A 152 9.26 27.70 3.25
CA ARG A 152 7.88 27.92 2.80
C ARG A 152 7.70 29.42 2.57
N ASP A 153 8.03 29.88 1.37
CA ASP A 153 7.69 31.22 0.94
C ASP A 153 6.16 31.30 0.80
N GLU A 154 5.52 32.20 1.55
CA GLU A 154 4.05 32.40 1.52
C GLU A 154 3.55 32.91 0.15
N GLY A 155 4.47 33.23 -0.78
CA GLY A 155 4.18 33.81 -2.10
C GLY A 155 4.16 32.85 -3.29
N THR A 156 4.55 31.57 -3.17
CA THR A 156 4.65 30.65 -4.33
C THR A 156 3.88 29.34 -4.16
N GLY A 157 2.71 29.39 -3.52
CA GLY A 157 1.67 28.38 -3.75
C GLY A 157 1.08 28.61 -5.13
N GLY A 158 1.23 27.65 -6.05
CA GLY A 158 0.78 27.76 -7.43
C GLY A 158 -0.65 28.32 -7.55
N VAL A 159 -0.88 29.16 -8.55
CA VAL A 159 -2.15 29.87 -8.83
C VAL A 159 -3.39 28.94 -8.87
N VAL A 160 -3.19 27.63 -9.03
CA VAL A 160 -4.22 26.59 -8.96
C VAL A 160 -4.70 26.33 -7.51
N THR A 161 -3.79 26.39 -6.53
CA THR A 161 -4.04 26.09 -5.11
C THR A 161 -4.86 27.19 -4.43
N ALA A 162 -4.59 28.45 -4.75
CA ALA A 162 -5.38 29.58 -4.24
C ALA A 162 -6.81 29.60 -4.81
N SER A 163 -6.99 29.19 -6.07
CA SER A 163 -8.30 29.11 -6.73
C SER A 163 -9.19 27.98 -6.17
N LEU A 164 -8.59 26.87 -5.76
CA LEU A 164 -9.29 25.75 -5.10
C LEU A 164 -9.65 26.04 -3.64
N LEU A 165 -8.85 26.84 -2.93
CA LEU A 165 -9.16 27.27 -1.56
C LEU A 165 -10.29 28.31 -1.50
N GLN A 166 -10.38 29.20 -2.51
CA GLN A 166 -11.47 30.19 -2.60
C GLN A 166 -12.84 29.59 -2.92
N THR A 167 -12.92 28.36 -3.44
CA THR A 167 -14.21 27.72 -3.78
C THR A 167 -14.88 27.01 -2.60
N VAL A 168 -14.18 26.84 -1.47
CA VAL A 168 -14.62 26.01 -0.33
C VAL A 168 -15.07 26.85 0.88
N ASP A 169 -14.89 28.17 0.84
CA ASP A 169 -15.24 29.04 1.96
C ASP A 169 -16.68 29.57 1.83
N GLN A 170 -17.65 28.79 2.31
CA GLN A 170 -18.94 29.33 2.75
C GLN A 170 -19.27 28.83 4.16
N PRO A 171 -19.56 29.74 5.11
CA PRO A 171 -19.77 29.37 6.50
C PRO A 171 -21.25 29.04 6.75
N LEU A 172 -21.53 27.91 7.39
CA LEU A 172 -22.81 27.66 8.02
C LEU A 172 -22.63 27.03 9.41
N GLY A 173 -22.85 27.88 10.43
CA GLY A 173 -23.72 27.59 11.56
C GLY A 173 -23.25 26.55 12.60
N GLU A 174 -22.97 27.05 13.81
CA GLU A 174 -22.71 26.33 15.05
C GLU A 174 -23.75 25.23 15.38
N THR A 175 -23.28 24.00 15.64
CA THR A 175 -23.57 23.22 16.86
C THR A 175 -22.56 22.07 16.98
N GLU A 176 -21.94 21.93 18.15
CA GLU A 176 -20.82 21.04 18.48
C GLU A 176 -21.19 19.53 18.45
N ARG A 177 -21.37 18.98 17.24
CA ARG A 177 -21.06 17.58 16.91
C ARG A 177 -19.91 17.62 15.95
N VAL A 178 -18.89 16.76 16.13
CA VAL A 178 -17.88 16.54 15.09
C VAL A 178 -18.61 16.06 13.84
N MET A 179 -18.86 16.97 12.91
CA MET A 179 -19.56 16.70 11.66
C MET A 179 -18.51 16.34 10.61
N LEU A 180 -18.45 15.05 10.28
CA LEU A 180 -17.61 14.60 9.18
C LEU A 180 -18.15 15.15 7.86
N THR A 181 -17.28 15.77 7.09
CA THR A 181 -17.59 16.39 5.79
C THR A 181 -17.32 15.45 4.62
N GLU A 182 -17.75 15.81 3.41
CA GLU A 182 -17.43 15.07 2.18
C GLU A 182 -15.90 14.95 1.96
N THR A 183 -15.13 15.95 2.40
CA THR A 183 -13.66 15.91 2.38
C THR A 183 -13.11 14.72 3.15
N HIS A 184 -13.72 14.34 4.27
CA HIS A 184 -13.29 13.17 5.04
C HIS A 184 -13.49 11.89 4.24
N VAL A 185 -14.67 11.72 3.63
CA VAL A 185 -14.97 10.54 2.79
C VAL A 185 -14.02 10.47 1.59
N HIS A 186 -13.76 11.62 0.95
CA HIS A 186 -12.80 11.72 -0.14
C HIS A 186 -11.40 11.28 0.31
N MET A 187 -10.89 11.83 1.41
CA MET A 187 -9.55 11.51 1.89
C MET A 187 -9.42 10.07 2.39
N ALA A 188 -10.45 9.50 3.03
CA ALA A 188 -10.49 8.08 3.36
C ALA A 188 -10.42 7.20 2.10
N THR A 189 -11.10 7.60 1.03
CA THR A 189 -11.06 6.89 -0.24
C THR A 189 -9.67 6.91 -0.85
N VAL A 190 -9.01 8.07 -0.86
CA VAL A 190 -7.61 8.20 -1.32
C VAL A 190 -6.67 7.36 -0.48
N ASP A 191 -6.77 7.43 0.85
CA ASP A 191 -5.95 6.63 1.78
C ASP A 191 -6.11 5.12 1.53
N LEU A 192 -7.33 4.67 1.26
CA LEU A 192 -7.64 3.27 0.96
C LEU A 192 -7.03 2.83 -0.37
N LEU A 193 -7.12 3.64 -1.43
CA LEU A 193 -6.60 3.28 -2.75
C LEU A 193 -5.07 3.22 -2.78
N ILE A 194 -4.40 4.24 -2.19
CA ILE A 194 -2.94 4.28 -2.08
C ILE A 194 -2.47 3.12 -1.19
N GLY A 195 -3.01 3.05 0.03
CA GLY A 195 -2.59 2.07 1.02
C GLY A 195 -2.95 0.63 0.66
N GLY A 196 -4.03 0.42 -0.09
CA GLY A 196 -4.55 -0.90 -0.44
C GLY A 196 -4.01 -1.51 -1.73
N THR A 197 -3.31 -0.74 -2.57
CA THR A 197 -2.74 -1.24 -3.84
C THR A 197 -1.27 -1.62 -3.68
N GLU A 198 -0.40 -0.63 -3.48
CA GLU A 198 1.05 -0.83 -3.59
C GLU A 198 1.58 -1.73 -2.48
N THR A 199 0.99 -1.66 -1.29
CA THR A 199 1.47 -2.43 -0.13
C THR A 199 1.24 -3.93 -0.33
N THR A 200 0.05 -4.34 -0.77
CA THR A 200 -0.28 -5.74 -1.05
C THR A 200 0.48 -6.23 -2.29
N ALA A 201 0.54 -5.44 -3.36
CA ALA A 201 1.29 -5.79 -4.57
C ALA A 201 2.78 -6.02 -4.28
N ALA A 202 3.43 -5.09 -3.56
CA ALA A 202 4.83 -5.23 -3.15
C ALA A 202 5.03 -6.48 -2.27
N TRP A 203 4.09 -6.80 -1.39
CA TRP A 203 4.18 -8.00 -0.56
C TRP A 203 4.10 -9.29 -1.40
N LEU A 204 3.23 -9.35 -2.41
CA LEU A 204 3.16 -10.47 -3.34
C LEU A 204 4.46 -10.60 -4.13
N CYS A 205 5.01 -9.48 -4.59
CA CYS A 205 6.32 -9.40 -5.23
C CYS A 205 7.41 -10.03 -4.35
N TRP A 206 7.53 -9.56 -3.10
CA TRP A 206 8.50 -10.09 -2.14
C TRP A 206 8.24 -11.56 -1.82
N THR A 207 6.98 -12.00 -1.79
CA THR A 207 6.63 -13.40 -1.55
C THR A 207 7.19 -14.30 -2.64
N VAL A 208 6.96 -13.97 -3.92
CA VAL A 208 7.54 -14.71 -5.06
C VAL A 208 9.07 -14.68 -5.02
N ALA A 209 9.66 -13.51 -4.78
CA ALA A 209 11.10 -13.36 -4.64
C ALA A 209 11.71 -14.25 -3.54
N PHE A 210 11.08 -14.30 -2.35
CA PHE A 210 11.54 -15.15 -1.24
C PHE A 210 11.34 -16.63 -1.54
N LEU A 211 10.25 -17.03 -2.19
CA LEU A 211 10.04 -18.40 -2.63
C LEU A 211 11.13 -18.86 -3.61
N LEU A 212 11.59 -17.97 -4.49
CA LEU A 212 12.65 -18.25 -5.46
C LEU A 212 14.05 -18.36 -4.83
N HIS A 213 14.37 -17.48 -3.87
CA HIS A 213 15.76 -17.32 -3.40
C HIS A 213 16.04 -17.87 -2.00
N ARG A 214 15.01 -18.03 -1.15
CA ARG A 214 15.14 -18.42 0.27
C ARG A 214 13.94 -19.29 0.74
N PRO A 215 13.59 -20.38 0.05
CA PRO A 215 12.43 -21.21 0.40
C PRO A 215 12.54 -21.83 1.81
N GLU A 216 13.74 -22.04 2.33
CA GLU A 216 14.01 -22.57 3.67
C GLU A 216 13.44 -21.71 4.80
N ARG A 217 13.17 -20.41 4.55
CA ARG A 217 12.51 -19.52 5.53
C ARG A 217 11.08 -19.98 5.86
N PHE A 218 10.45 -20.78 5.00
CA PHE A 218 9.06 -21.23 5.14
C PHE A 218 8.93 -22.68 5.64
N LEU A 219 10.04 -23.38 5.89
CA LEU A 219 10.04 -24.77 6.38
C LEU A 219 10.11 -24.81 7.92
N ASP A 220 9.42 -25.80 8.52
CA ASP A 220 9.43 -26.00 9.97
C ASP A 220 10.86 -26.20 10.51
N GLY A 221 11.22 -25.46 11.56
CA GLY A 221 12.55 -25.48 12.17
C GLY A 221 13.49 -24.36 11.71
N GLY A 222 13.16 -23.65 10.62
CA GLY A 222 13.74 -22.35 10.30
C GLY A 222 13.13 -21.30 11.22
N GLY A 223 13.71 -21.09 12.41
CA GLY A 223 13.20 -20.19 13.43
C GLY A 223 13.06 -18.75 12.97
N ALA A 224 12.02 -18.42 12.19
CA ALA A 224 11.47 -17.09 12.16
C ALA A 224 10.78 -16.92 13.51
N SER A 225 11.47 -16.26 14.44
CA SER A 225 10.83 -15.76 15.66
C SER A 225 9.64 -14.89 15.22
N THR A 226 8.43 -15.47 15.24
CA THR A 226 7.16 -14.73 15.10
C THR A 226 7.01 -13.70 16.22
N ARG A 227 7.79 -13.82 17.29
CA ARG A 227 7.91 -12.79 18.32
C ARG A 227 8.67 -11.59 17.75
N ALA A 228 7.90 -10.53 17.51
CA ALA A 228 8.26 -9.13 17.19
C ALA A 228 8.07 -8.65 15.73
N LEU A 229 7.46 -9.43 14.82
CA LEU A 229 7.06 -8.87 13.52
C LEU A 229 5.71 -8.14 13.66
N LEU A 230 5.70 -6.82 13.49
CA LEU A 230 4.50 -5.98 13.50
C LEU A 230 4.33 -5.29 12.13
N PRO A 231 4.06 -6.05 11.05
CA PRO A 231 4.08 -5.50 9.69
C PRO A 231 2.91 -4.54 9.44
N PHE A 232 1.85 -4.65 10.25
CA PHE A 232 0.70 -3.76 10.23
C PHE A 232 0.76 -2.66 11.31
N GLY A 233 1.87 -2.57 12.05
CA GLY A 233 2.00 -1.65 13.19
C GLY A 233 1.22 -2.12 14.42
N GLY A 234 0.83 -1.16 15.27
CA GLY A 234 0.10 -1.43 16.51
C GLY A 234 -0.51 -0.18 17.15
N GLY A 235 -1.37 -0.38 18.14
CA GLY A 235 -2.04 0.71 18.87
C GLY A 235 -3.07 1.46 18.02
N ALA A 236 -3.28 2.75 18.31
CA ALA A 236 -4.30 3.55 17.63
C ALA A 236 -4.09 3.65 16.11
N ARG A 237 -2.85 3.54 15.64
CA ARG A 237 -2.44 3.69 14.23
C ARG A 237 -2.19 2.35 13.52
N LEU A 238 -2.71 1.24 14.06
CA LEU A 238 -2.73 -0.06 13.38
C LEU A 238 -3.22 0.09 11.93
N CYS A 239 -2.72 -0.71 11.00
CA CYS A 239 -3.17 -0.67 9.61
C CYS A 239 -4.70 -0.79 9.53
N LEU A 240 -5.34 0.16 8.83
CA LEU A 240 -6.79 0.19 8.69
C LEU A 240 -7.30 -1.01 7.88
N GLY A 241 -6.50 -1.47 6.91
CA GLY A 241 -6.81 -2.57 6.00
C GLY A 241 -6.23 -3.93 6.42
N GLU A 242 -5.77 -4.10 7.66
CA GLU A 242 -5.08 -5.34 8.10
C GLU A 242 -5.87 -6.61 7.76
N SER A 243 -7.18 -6.64 8.02
CA SER A 243 -8.02 -7.82 7.75
C SER A 243 -8.15 -8.12 6.27
N ILE A 244 -8.21 -7.08 5.43
CA ILE A 244 -8.29 -7.20 3.97
C ILE A 244 -6.97 -7.73 3.44
N ALA A 245 -5.87 -7.06 3.80
CA ALA A 245 -4.52 -7.43 3.37
C ALA A 245 -4.18 -8.88 3.77
N LYS A 246 -4.46 -9.31 5.01
CA LYS A 246 -4.23 -10.70 5.42
C LYS A 246 -4.98 -11.71 4.55
N MET A 247 -6.22 -11.41 4.16
CA MET A 247 -7.01 -12.30 3.32
C MET A 247 -6.56 -12.27 1.85
N GLU A 248 -6.23 -11.10 1.31
CA GLU A 248 -5.61 -10.96 -0.01
C GLU A 248 -4.33 -11.78 -0.09
N LEU A 249 -3.40 -11.55 0.85
CA LEU A 249 -2.13 -12.24 0.91
C LEU A 249 -2.32 -13.75 1.04
N PHE A 250 -3.25 -14.20 1.88
CA PHE A 250 -3.54 -15.62 2.02
C PHE A 250 -4.08 -16.23 0.73
N LEU A 251 -5.14 -15.66 0.15
CA LEU A 251 -5.79 -16.23 -1.03
C LEU A 251 -4.88 -16.16 -2.25
N PHE A 252 -4.31 -15.00 -2.56
CA PHE A 252 -3.37 -14.87 -3.68
C PHE A 252 -2.21 -15.87 -3.53
N THR A 253 -1.54 -15.88 -2.37
CA THR A 253 -0.41 -16.80 -2.17
C THR A 253 -0.83 -18.27 -2.25
N ALA A 254 -1.99 -18.63 -1.70
CA ALA A 254 -2.51 -20.00 -1.76
C ALA A 254 -2.76 -20.45 -3.20
N TYR A 255 -3.44 -19.62 -4.02
CA TYR A 255 -3.67 -19.92 -5.43
C TYR A 255 -2.36 -19.98 -6.22
N LEU A 256 -1.44 -19.04 -5.99
CA LEU A 256 -0.13 -19.01 -6.64
C LEU A 256 0.68 -20.28 -6.32
N LEU A 257 0.75 -20.66 -5.04
CA LEU A 257 1.51 -21.84 -4.60
C LEU A 257 0.84 -23.16 -4.98
N ARG A 258 -0.49 -23.22 -5.05
CA ARG A 258 -1.22 -24.42 -5.43
C ARG A 258 -1.00 -24.75 -6.90
N ASP A 259 -1.08 -23.75 -7.78
CA ASP A 259 -1.16 -23.98 -9.22
C ASP A 259 0.16 -23.77 -9.96
N PHE A 260 1.11 -23.03 -9.38
CA PHE A 260 2.34 -22.65 -10.05
C PHE A 260 3.61 -23.06 -9.30
N GLN A 261 4.65 -23.31 -10.08
CA GLN A 261 6.04 -23.40 -9.64
C GLN A 261 6.81 -22.22 -10.26
N PHE A 262 7.34 -21.36 -9.40
CA PHE A 262 8.17 -20.24 -9.82
C PHE A 262 9.62 -20.71 -10.03
N LEU A 263 10.21 -20.29 -11.15
CA LEU A 263 11.59 -20.57 -11.52
C LEU A 263 12.32 -19.24 -11.78
N PRO A 264 13.58 -19.11 -11.34
CA PRO A 264 14.37 -17.91 -11.61
C PRO A 264 14.72 -17.83 -13.11
N SER A 265 14.55 -16.67 -13.75
CA SER A 265 15.18 -16.40 -15.04
C SER A 265 16.60 -15.86 -14.79
N GLY A 266 17.62 -16.66 -15.10
CA GLY A 266 19.03 -16.24 -15.02
C GLY A 266 19.79 -16.63 -13.74
N ASN A 267 21.00 -16.08 -13.59
CA ASN A 267 21.97 -16.46 -12.54
C ASN A 267 21.54 -15.99 -11.14
N LYS A 268 21.62 -16.90 -10.16
CA LYS A 268 21.13 -16.80 -8.76
C LYS A 268 21.82 -15.73 -7.87
N GLU A 269 22.70 -14.87 -8.40
CA GLU A 269 23.61 -14.04 -7.60
C GLU A 269 23.17 -12.57 -7.43
N SER A 270 22.17 -12.10 -8.17
CA SER A 270 21.64 -10.74 -7.99
C SER A 270 20.58 -10.67 -6.89
N LEU A 271 20.39 -9.47 -6.32
CA LEU A 271 19.26 -9.16 -5.42
C LEU A 271 17.94 -9.63 -6.06
N PRO A 272 16.93 -10.01 -5.26
CA PRO A 272 15.63 -10.41 -5.78
C PRO A 272 15.02 -9.26 -6.58
N ASP A 273 15.10 -9.40 -7.90
CA ASP A 273 14.39 -8.59 -8.86
C ASP A 273 13.40 -9.53 -9.57
N LEU A 274 12.18 -9.07 -9.81
CA LEU A 274 11.14 -9.85 -10.48
C LEU A 274 11.20 -9.72 -12.00
N THR A 275 12.18 -9.00 -12.52
CA THR A 275 12.49 -8.99 -13.94
C THR A 275 12.87 -10.40 -14.41
N GLY A 276 11.88 -11.11 -14.95
CA GLY A 276 12.04 -12.47 -15.47
C GLY A 276 11.78 -13.55 -14.40
N VAL A 277 10.54 -13.72 -13.96
CA VAL A 277 10.13 -14.95 -13.29
C VAL A 277 9.54 -15.89 -14.36
N ALA A 278 10.10 -17.09 -14.48
CA ALA A 278 9.49 -18.14 -15.29
C ALA A 278 8.45 -18.88 -14.45
N ILE A 279 7.26 -19.07 -15.00
CA ILE A 279 6.11 -19.62 -14.28
C ILE A 279 5.74 -20.94 -14.91
N LYS A 280 5.90 -22.05 -14.18
CA LYS A 280 5.50 -23.38 -14.65
C LYS A 280 4.18 -23.80 -14.00
N ASN A 281 3.23 -24.30 -14.78
CA ASN A 281 1.99 -24.86 -14.25
C ASN A 281 2.27 -26.23 -13.61
N LYS A 282 1.71 -26.48 -12.42
CA LYS A 282 1.84 -27.77 -11.73
C LYS A 282 1.00 -28.90 -12.34
N GLY A 283 0.11 -28.61 -13.29
CA GLY A 283 -0.81 -29.58 -13.88
C GLY A 283 -1.91 -30.00 -12.90
N ASN A 284 -2.99 -30.62 -13.40
CA ASN A 284 -4.02 -31.18 -12.55
C ASN A 284 -3.43 -32.32 -11.70
N LEU A 285 -3.62 -32.24 -10.38
CA LEU A 285 -3.27 -33.28 -9.40
C LEU A 285 -4.06 -34.60 -9.56
N GLU A 286 -4.74 -34.82 -10.69
CA GLU A 286 -5.54 -36.02 -10.96
C GLU A 286 -4.75 -37.14 -11.68
N ASP A 287 -3.55 -36.86 -12.20
CA ASP A 287 -2.74 -37.86 -12.93
C ASP A 287 -1.65 -38.55 -12.07
N LEU A 288 -1.77 -38.51 -10.74
CA LEU A 288 -0.80 -39.13 -9.81
C LEU A 288 -1.41 -40.10 -8.77
N VAL A 289 -2.55 -40.74 -9.10
CA VAL A 289 -3.10 -41.88 -8.35
C VAL A 289 -3.16 -43.13 -9.22
#